data_AF-A0A6N8YSQ0-F1
#
_entry.id   AF-A0A6N8YSQ0-F1
#
_cell.length_a   1.000
_cell.length_b   1.000
_cell.length_c   1.000
_cell.angle_alpha   90.00
_cell.angle_beta   90.00
_cell.angle_gamma   90.00
#
_symmetry.space_group_name_H-M   'P 1'
#
loop_
_entity.id
_entity.type
_entity.pdbx_description
1 polymer ?
#
loop_
_entity_poly.entity_id
_entity_poly.type
_entity_poly.pdbx_seq_one_letter_code
_entity_poly.pdbx_strand_id
1 'polypeptide(L)'
;MPGMRMRGNPRVYGAAGASVLAAAVTARYIAKWRQRRTTRGPGGGREIGGGRCFIGLDLSDPTAAQKRPCDYAVLDTELVCTFGQWDYREDASHIIPDRAIGRSFILAIDGPQGLAGSPEATMRESERRVNAPGRTPYTLPADGKPYSGLIVGSVRLFHRLVESGSRFRLLGMDGTPASNATLIEVFPGGGWKVVSNGTKLPSKRTLDGRHARAELLAGLGVQLPSEDSFTDDQLDAAMAAWTAYKLWVGEAVIEGEGPRWDTEAGVIREGYVVQPAPAPEAEGAEGMAAA
;
A
#
# COMPACT_ATOMS: atom_id res chain seq x y z
N MET A 1 38.95 22.39 49.74
CA MET A 1 38.38 22.37 48.37
C MET A 1 37.69 21.02 48.15
N PRO A 2 36.36 20.93 48.24
CA PRO A 2 35.63 19.67 48.09
C PRO A 2 35.42 19.35 46.60
N GLY A 3 35.80 18.14 46.19
CA GLY A 3 35.69 17.65 44.81
C GLY A 3 34.27 17.23 44.44
N MET A 4 33.74 17.83 43.38
CA MET A 4 32.41 17.57 42.83
C MET A 4 32.45 16.35 41.90
N ARG A 5 31.89 15.22 42.32
CA ARG A 5 31.72 14.01 41.49
C ARG A 5 30.42 14.11 40.68
N MET A 6 30.52 14.27 39.36
CA MET A 6 29.37 14.12 38.46
C MET A 6 29.00 12.64 38.34
N ARG A 7 27.78 12.27 38.78
CA ARG A 7 27.18 10.96 38.54
C ARG A 7 26.48 11.00 37.17
N GLY A 8 27.07 10.36 36.16
CA GLY A 8 26.45 10.17 34.86
C GLY A 8 25.23 9.25 34.96
N ASN A 9 24.11 9.64 34.34
CA ASN A 9 22.86 8.89 34.34
C ASN A 9 22.89 7.81 33.24
N PRO A 10 22.93 6.51 33.58
CA PRO A 10 23.11 5.41 32.62
C PRO A 10 21.94 5.23 31.65
N ARG A 11 20.79 5.88 31.88
CA ARG A 11 19.61 5.76 31.01
C ARG A 11 19.73 6.48 29.67
N VAL A 12 20.60 7.51 29.56
CA VAL A 12 20.75 8.29 28.32
C VAL A 12 21.52 7.52 27.24
N TYR A 13 22.39 6.58 27.63
CA TYR A 13 23.19 5.79 26.68
C TYR A 13 22.42 4.64 26.02
N GLY A 14 21.35 4.14 26.65
CA GLY A 14 20.54 3.05 26.10
C GLY A 14 19.69 3.44 24.89
N ALA A 15 19.08 4.63 24.93
CA ALA A 15 18.21 5.11 23.85
C ALA A 15 19.00 5.48 22.58
N ALA A 16 20.16 6.13 22.73
CA ALA A 16 21.01 6.47 21.59
C ALA A 16 21.56 5.22 20.87
N GLY A 17 21.91 4.16 21.60
CA GLY A 17 22.39 2.91 21.01
C GLY A 17 21.32 2.19 20.18
N ALA A 18 20.06 2.19 20.63
CA ALA A 18 18.96 1.55 19.91
C ALA A 18 18.62 2.27 18.59
N SER A 19 18.63 3.61 18.57
CA SER A 19 18.36 4.40 17.37
C SER A 19 19.43 4.24 16.29
N VAL A 20 20.70 4.15 16.68
CA VAL A 20 21.82 3.92 15.74
C VAL A 20 21.74 2.53 15.11
N LEU A 21 21.37 1.51 15.90
CA LEU A 21 21.18 0.15 15.39
C LEU A 21 20.01 0.06 14.41
N ALA A 22 18.87 0.69 14.71
CA ALA A 22 17.72 0.74 13.81
C ALA A 22 18.07 1.43 12.48
N ALA A 23 18.73 2.59 12.53
CA ALA A 23 19.18 3.30 11.34
C ALA A 23 20.18 2.49 10.50
N ALA A 24 21.12 1.79 11.15
CA ALA A 24 22.10 0.94 10.47
C ALA A 24 21.46 -0.29 9.80
N VAL A 25 20.45 -0.90 10.43
CA VAL A 25 19.67 -2.01 9.85
C VAL A 25 18.90 -1.53 8.62
N THR A 26 18.21 -0.40 8.71
CA THR A 26 17.49 0.20 7.59
C THR A 26 18.42 0.59 6.44
N ALA A 27 19.56 1.24 6.73
CA ALA A 27 20.53 1.61 5.71
C ALA A 27 21.16 0.38 5.02
N ARG A 28 21.51 -0.66 5.79
CA ARG A 28 22.05 -1.92 5.26
C ARG A 28 21.01 -2.68 4.43
N TYR A 29 19.74 -2.62 4.82
CA TYR A 29 18.64 -3.19 4.06
C TYR A 29 18.44 -2.47 2.72
N ILE A 30 18.42 -1.13 2.73
CA ILE A 30 18.31 -0.31 1.50
C ILE A 30 19.50 -0.54 0.57
N ALA A 31 20.73 -0.60 1.10
CA ALA A 31 21.94 -0.85 0.32
C ALA A 31 21.92 -2.25 -0.33
N LYS A 32 21.53 -3.28 0.43
CA LYS A 32 21.42 -4.66 -0.07
C LYS A 32 20.31 -4.80 -1.11
N TRP A 33 19.23 -4.04 -0.97
CA TRP A 33 18.15 -3.97 -1.95
C TRP A 33 18.62 -3.32 -3.26
N ARG A 34 19.34 -2.18 -3.19
CA ARG A 34 19.93 -1.51 -4.37
C ARG A 34 20.95 -2.41 -5.09
N GLN A 35 21.81 -3.10 -4.34
CA GLN A 35 22.81 -4.01 -4.91
C GLN A 35 22.19 -5.23 -5.61
N ARG A 36 21.07 -5.76 -5.09
CA ARG A 36 20.33 -6.85 -5.75
C ARG A 36 19.71 -6.41 -7.08
N ARG A 37 19.35 -5.13 -7.20
CA ARG A 37 18.81 -4.53 -8.43
C ARG A 37 19.90 -4.39 -9.50
N THR A 38 21.12 -4.03 -9.15
CA THR A 38 22.23 -3.96 -10.12
C THR A 38 22.73 -5.33 -10.56
N THR A 39 22.68 -6.35 -9.68
CA THR A 39 23.03 -7.73 -10.06
C THR A 39 21.94 -8.44 -10.87
N ARG A 40 20.69 -7.99 -10.78
CA ARG A 40 19.62 -8.40 -11.69
C ARG A 40 19.66 -7.48 -12.91
N GLY A 41 20.57 -7.76 -13.83
CA GLY A 41 20.50 -7.17 -15.16
C GLY A 41 19.09 -7.38 -15.75
N PRO A 42 18.64 -6.50 -16.67
CA PRO A 42 17.28 -6.53 -17.22
C PRO A 42 16.90 -7.83 -17.97
N GLY A 43 17.80 -8.82 -18.09
CA GLY A 43 17.60 -10.09 -18.78
C GLY A 43 17.74 -11.36 -17.93
N GLY A 44 17.64 -11.29 -16.59
CA GLY A 44 17.93 -12.42 -15.69
C GLY A 44 16.76 -13.35 -15.33
N GLY A 45 16.03 -13.86 -16.33
CA GLY A 45 15.21 -15.09 -16.37
C GLY A 45 14.52 -15.67 -15.11
N ARG A 46 13.20 -15.48 -15.05
CA ARG A 46 12.23 -16.59 -14.99
C ARG A 46 10.94 -16.17 -15.70
N GLU A 47 11.03 -15.98 -17.02
CA GLU A 47 9.88 -16.11 -17.90
C GLU A 47 9.65 -17.60 -18.13
N ILE A 48 8.78 -18.19 -17.33
CA ILE A 48 8.09 -19.42 -17.73
C ILE A 48 6.61 -19.07 -17.71
N GLY A 49 6.13 -18.55 -18.85
CA GLY A 49 4.75 -18.70 -19.30
C GLY A 49 3.66 -17.75 -18.79
N GLY A 50 3.93 -16.73 -17.99
CA GLY A 50 2.82 -15.90 -17.47
C GLY A 50 3.10 -14.44 -17.12
N GLY A 51 4.30 -13.89 -17.27
CA GLY A 51 4.59 -12.52 -16.84
C GLY A 51 4.22 -12.22 -15.35
N ARG A 52 4.35 -10.96 -14.95
CA ARG A 52 3.84 -10.47 -13.65
C ARG A 52 2.60 -9.62 -13.90
N CYS A 53 1.71 -9.58 -12.93
CA CYS A 53 0.58 -8.67 -12.93
C CYS A 53 0.40 -7.99 -11.56
N PHE A 54 -0.33 -6.88 -11.55
CA PHE A 54 -0.55 -6.05 -10.38
C PHE A 54 -2.05 -5.86 -10.27
N ILE A 55 -2.66 -6.44 -9.24
CA ILE A 55 -4.10 -6.40 -9.01
C ILE A 55 -4.35 -5.31 -7.99
N GLY A 56 -5.26 -4.40 -8.28
CA GLY A 56 -5.74 -3.36 -7.36
C GLY A 56 -7.21 -3.59 -7.11
N LEU A 57 -7.62 -3.55 -5.85
CA LEU A 57 -8.98 -3.81 -5.40
C LEU A 57 -9.48 -2.61 -4.60
N ASP A 58 -10.56 -1.97 -5.06
CA ASP A 58 -11.32 -0.99 -4.28
C ASP A 58 -12.42 -1.72 -3.51
N LEU A 59 -12.32 -1.75 -2.18
CA LEU A 59 -13.26 -2.49 -1.35
C LEU A 59 -14.56 -1.72 -1.14
N SER A 60 -15.65 -2.42 -1.41
CA SER A 60 -16.98 -2.00 -1.00
C SER A 60 -17.28 -2.44 0.43
N ASP A 61 -18.12 -1.69 1.15
CA ASP A 61 -18.58 -2.08 2.49
C ASP A 61 -19.42 -3.38 2.41
N PRO A 62 -18.94 -4.52 2.94
CA PRO A 62 -19.64 -5.79 2.83
C PRO A 62 -20.82 -5.94 3.80
N THR A 63 -21.00 -4.97 4.71
CA THR A 63 -22.08 -4.91 5.71
C THR A 63 -23.18 -3.93 5.30
N ALA A 64 -22.98 -3.15 4.23
CA ALA A 64 -23.98 -2.24 3.72
C ALA A 64 -25.30 -2.97 3.39
N ALA A 65 -26.43 -2.31 3.66
CA ALA A 65 -27.76 -2.85 3.41
C ALA A 65 -27.96 -3.27 1.94
N GLN A 66 -27.37 -2.49 1.02
CA GLN A 66 -27.26 -2.83 -0.39
C GLN A 66 -25.79 -3.11 -0.68
N LYS A 67 -25.43 -4.40 -0.67
CA LYS A 67 -24.08 -4.83 -1.02
C LYS A 67 -23.84 -4.58 -2.50
N ARG A 68 -22.72 -3.94 -2.81
CA ARG A 68 -22.24 -3.76 -4.17
C ARG A 68 -20.95 -4.59 -4.35
N PRO A 69 -20.65 -5.07 -5.56
CA PRO A 69 -19.37 -5.69 -5.85
C PRO A 69 -18.20 -4.74 -5.54
N CYS A 70 -17.01 -5.31 -5.34
CA CYS A 70 -15.76 -4.56 -5.29
C CYS A 70 -15.23 -4.42 -6.72
N ASP A 71 -14.81 -3.23 -7.12
CA ASP A 71 -14.16 -3.03 -8.41
C ASP A 71 -12.68 -3.41 -8.29
N TYR A 72 -12.17 -4.11 -9.31
CA TYR A 72 -10.75 -4.38 -9.42
C TYR A 72 -10.19 -3.92 -10.75
N ALA A 73 -8.92 -3.59 -10.73
CA ALA A 73 -8.07 -3.42 -11.89
C ALA A 73 -6.94 -4.45 -11.84
N VAL A 74 -6.42 -4.83 -12.99
CA VAL A 74 -5.14 -5.52 -13.10
C VAL A 74 -4.36 -4.90 -14.22
N LEU A 75 -3.11 -4.59 -13.91
CA LEU A 75 -2.10 -4.14 -14.84
C LEU A 75 -1.12 -5.28 -15.09
N ASP A 76 -0.68 -5.43 -16.33
CA ASP A 76 0.51 -6.22 -16.62
C ASP A 76 1.80 -5.37 -16.52
N THR A 77 2.92 -5.91 -16.97
CA THR A 77 4.21 -5.21 -16.96
C THR A 77 4.33 -4.12 -18.03
N GLU A 78 3.43 -4.09 -19.01
CA GLU A 78 3.31 -3.06 -20.05
C GLU A 78 2.27 -1.99 -19.68
N LEU A 79 1.76 -2.06 -18.44
CA LEU A 79 0.74 -1.18 -17.87
C LEU A 79 -0.59 -1.20 -18.63
N VAL A 80 -0.90 -2.31 -19.32
CA VAL A 80 -2.22 -2.53 -19.90
C VAL A 80 -3.20 -2.86 -18.80
N CYS A 81 -4.20 -1.98 -18.62
CA CYS A 81 -5.22 -2.13 -17.61
C CYS A 81 -6.46 -2.83 -18.19
N THR A 82 -7.07 -3.70 -17.39
CA THR A 82 -8.49 -4.02 -17.59
C THR A 82 -9.21 -3.93 -16.27
N PHE A 83 -10.53 -3.86 -16.32
CA PHE A 83 -11.38 -3.82 -15.13
C PHE A 83 -12.19 -5.10 -14.97
N GLY A 84 -12.72 -5.30 -13.78
CA GLY A 84 -13.72 -6.31 -13.48
C GLY A 84 -14.25 -6.11 -12.06
N GLN A 85 -15.13 -7.00 -11.65
CA GLN A 85 -15.78 -6.93 -10.35
C GLN A 85 -15.64 -8.24 -9.59
N TRP A 86 -15.51 -8.14 -8.27
CA TRP A 86 -15.47 -9.27 -7.36
C TRP A 86 -16.51 -9.06 -6.25
N ASP A 87 -17.41 -10.04 -6.10
CA ASP A 87 -18.32 -10.06 -4.97
C ASP A 87 -17.54 -10.37 -3.70
N TYR A 88 -17.62 -9.50 -2.70
CA TYR A 88 -16.90 -9.70 -1.44
C TYR A 88 -17.25 -11.06 -0.82
N ARG A 89 -16.21 -11.84 -0.54
CA ARG A 89 -16.29 -13.08 0.22
C ARG A 89 -15.17 -13.09 1.25
N GLU A 90 -15.53 -13.34 2.51
CA GLU A 90 -14.57 -13.31 3.61
C GLU A 90 -13.45 -14.34 3.42
N ASP A 91 -13.75 -15.51 2.85
CA ASP A 91 -12.78 -16.56 2.53
C ASP A 91 -11.85 -16.23 1.34
N ALA A 92 -12.01 -15.04 0.74
CA ALA A 92 -11.30 -14.57 -0.42
C ALA A 92 -11.42 -15.47 -1.67
N SER A 93 -12.43 -16.34 -1.74
CA SER A 93 -12.64 -17.20 -2.90
C SER A 93 -12.83 -16.35 -4.16
N HIS A 94 -12.13 -16.73 -5.23
CA HIS A 94 -12.12 -16.04 -6.53
C HIS A 94 -11.65 -14.57 -6.51
N ILE A 95 -10.96 -14.11 -5.45
CA ILE A 95 -10.40 -12.75 -5.40
C ILE A 95 -9.32 -12.52 -6.48
N ILE A 96 -8.66 -13.59 -6.93
CA ILE A 96 -7.69 -13.51 -8.02
C ILE A 96 -8.43 -13.71 -9.34
N PRO A 97 -8.43 -12.70 -10.23
CA PRO A 97 -9.14 -12.79 -11.50
C PRO A 97 -8.45 -13.79 -12.44
N ASP A 98 -9.22 -14.36 -13.36
CA ASP A 98 -8.76 -15.43 -14.26
C ASP A 98 -7.48 -15.09 -15.00
N ARG A 99 -7.35 -13.84 -15.46
CA ARG A 99 -6.15 -13.34 -16.15
C ARG A 99 -4.88 -13.27 -15.31
N ALA A 100 -4.98 -13.44 -14.00
CA ALA A 100 -3.88 -13.51 -13.05
C ALA A 100 -3.59 -14.94 -12.57
N ILE A 101 -4.44 -15.91 -12.91
CA ILE A 101 -4.23 -17.32 -12.55
C ILE A 101 -2.99 -17.84 -13.29
N GLY A 102 -2.12 -18.55 -12.56
CA GLY A 102 -0.85 -19.08 -13.08
C GLY A 102 0.27 -18.03 -13.24
N ARG A 103 -0.01 -16.75 -12.98
CA ARG A 103 0.97 -15.66 -13.06
C ARG A 103 1.51 -15.30 -11.68
N SER A 104 2.69 -14.66 -11.66
CA SER A 104 3.11 -13.96 -10.44
C SER A 104 2.31 -12.67 -10.28
N PHE A 105 1.91 -12.33 -9.06
CA PHE A 105 1.09 -11.13 -8.83
C PHE A 105 1.46 -10.40 -7.54
N ILE A 106 1.03 -9.13 -7.45
CA ILE A 106 0.88 -8.39 -6.20
C ILE A 106 -0.58 -7.95 -6.14
N LEU A 107 -1.28 -8.28 -5.05
CA LEU A 107 -2.63 -7.82 -4.76
C LEU A 107 -2.54 -6.62 -3.80
N ALA A 108 -2.93 -5.44 -4.30
CA ALA A 108 -3.11 -4.22 -3.54
C ALA A 108 -4.58 -4.01 -3.22
N ILE A 109 -4.88 -3.79 -1.95
CA ILE A 109 -6.25 -3.61 -1.46
C ILE A 109 -6.37 -2.21 -0.87
N ASP A 110 -7.38 -1.44 -1.29
CA ASP A 110 -7.80 -0.21 -0.64
C ASP A 110 -8.65 -0.54 0.59
N GLY A 111 -7.98 -0.65 1.73
CA GLY A 111 -8.62 -0.92 3.01
C GLY A 111 -7.62 -1.35 4.08
N PRO A 112 -7.95 -1.14 5.36
CA PRO A 112 -7.04 -1.39 6.45
C PRO A 112 -6.74 -2.89 6.61
N GLN A 113 -5.45 -3.25 6.62
CA GLN A 113 -5.02 -4.64 6.83
C GLN A 113 -5.10 -5.12 8.28
N GLY A 114 -5.19 -4.20 9.24
CA GLY A 114 -5.09 -4.50 10.66
C GLY A 114 -5.68 -3.39 11.53
N LEU A 115 -5.60 -3.59 12.84
CA LEU A 115 -6.08 -2.66 13.87
C LEU A 115 -4.93 -1.84 14.47
N ALA A 116 -5.23 -0.75 15.18
CA ALA A 116 -4.20 0.00 15.90
C ALA A 116 -3.44 -0.89 16.90
N GLY A 117 -2.17 -0.57 17.11
CA GLY A 117 -1.23 -1.37 17.87
C GLY A 117 -1.37 -1.25 19.38
N SER A 118 -1.91 -0.15 19.91
CA SER A 118 -2.11 0.04 21.35
C SER A 118 -3.56 0.36 21.71
N PRO A 119 -4.05 -0.02 22.90
CA PRO A 119 -5.43 0.23 23.34
C PRO A 119 -5.85 1.71 23.32
N GLU A 120 -4.91 2.61 23.54
CA GLU A 120 -5.13 4.06 23.59
C GLU A 120 -5.14 4.71 22.19
N ALA A 121 -4.67 3.99 21.17
CA ALA A 121 -4.56 4.51 19.82
C ALA A 121 -5.93 4.56 19.13
N THR A 122 -6.25 5.74 18.59
CA THR A 122 -7.50 5.99 17.85
C THR A 122 -7.39 5.70 16.35
N MET A 123 -6.18 5.44 15.85
CA MET A 123 -5.87 5.08 14.46
C MET A 123 -4.49 4.42 14.38
N ARG A 124 -4.23 3.66 13.31
CA ARG A 124 -2.90 3.10 13.02
C ARG A 124 -1.87 4.17 12.68
N GLU A 125 -0.59 3.83 12.82
CA GLU A 125 0.50 4.74 12.47
C GLU A 125 0.53 5.06 10.98
N SER A 126 0.32 4.05 10.13
CA SER A 126 0.31 4.21 8.67
C SER A 126 -0.78 5.17 8.20
N GLU A 127 -2.00 5.01 8.71
CA GLU A 127 -3.13 5.90 8.42
C GLU A 127 -2.85 7.35 8.81
N ARG A 128 -2.20 7.56 9.96
CA ARG A 128 -1.82 8.89 10.43
C ARG A 128 -0.82 9.55 9.48
N ARG A 129 0.18 8.79 9.03
CA ARG A 129 1.23 9.28 8.11
C ARG A 129 0.70 9.65 6.74
N VAL A 130 -0.22 8.85 6.19
CA VAL A 130 -0.84 9.12 4.88
C VAL A 130 -2.08 10.00 4.97
N ASN A 131 -2.48 10.41 6.18
CA ASN A 131 -3.70 11.16 6.49
C ASN A 131 -4.96 10.47 5.89
N ALA A 132 -5.09 9.16 6.12
CA ALA A 132 -6.24 8.38 5.69
C ALA A 132 -7.48 8.69 6.55
N PRO A 133 -8.68 8.75 5.95
CA PRO A 133 -9.91 9.06 6.69
C PRO A 133 -10.41 7.90 7.57
N GLY A 134 -10.03 6.66 7.25
CA GLY A 134 -10.61 5.43 7.81
C GLY A 134 -10.37 5.18 9.30
N ARG A 135 -9.43 5.90 9.95
CA ARG A 135 -9.11 5.86 11.41
C ARG A 135 -9.45 4.52 12.09
N THR A 136 -8.63 3.51 11.85
CA THR A 136 -8.84 2.16 12.37
C THR A 136 -8.31 2.04 13.80
N PRO A 137 -9.19 1.92 14.82
CA PRO A 137 -8.76 1.93 16.22
C PRO A 137 -8.28 0.55 16.68
N TYR A 138 -7.97 0.42 17.98
CA TYR A 138 -7.50 -0.84 18.56
C TYR A 138 -8.54 -1.98 18.53
N THR A 139 -9.83 -1.67 18.59
CA THR A 139 -10.90 -2.66 18.50
C THR A 139 -11.65 -2.46 17.20
N LEU A 140 -12.26 -3.52 16.67
CA LEU A 140 -13.18 -3.35 15.55
C LEU A 140 -14.27 -2.33 15.90
N PRO A 141 -14.57 -1.38 15.01
CA PRO A 141 -15.62 -0.41 15.25
C PRO A 141 -16.98 -1.11 15.35
N ALA A 142 -17.83 -0.65 16.26
CA ALA A 142 -19.22 -1.05 16.31
C ALA A 142 -19.97 -0.62 15.04
N ASP A 143 -21.00 -1.39 14.69
CA ASP A 143 -21.87 -1.14 13.55
C ASP A 143 -22.49 0.27 13.59
N GLY A 144 -22.73 0.84 12.41
CA GLY A 144 -23.37 2.15 12.26
C GLY A 144 -22.42 3.36 12.38
N LYS A 145 -21.14 3.15 12.71
CA LYS A 145 -20.13 4.22 12.57
C LYS A 145 -19.72 4.38 11.10
N PRO A 146 -19.34 5.59 10.63
CA PRO A 146 -18.79 5.78 9.30
C PRO A 146 -17.63 4.82 9.03
N TYR A 147 -17.61 4.19 7.86
CA TYR A 147 -16.60 3.22 7.43
C TYR A 147 -16.49 1.94 8.28
N SER A 148 -17.34 1.73 9.29
CA SER A 148 -17.24 0.56 10.17
C SER A 148 -17.25 -0.75 9.40
N GLY A 149 -18.21 -0.92 8.50
CA GLY A 149 -18.32 -2.12 7.67
C GLY A 149 -17.13 -2.36 6.75
N LEU A 150 -16.63 -1.30 6.10
CA LEU A 150 -15.40 -1.35 5.30
C LEU A 150 -14.19 -1.80 6.15
N ILE A 151 -14.02 -1.22 7.34
CA ILE A 151 -12.92 -1.56 8.26
C ILE A 151 -13.02 -3.02 8.70
N VAL A 152 -14.20 -3.44 9.18
CA VAL A 152 -14.42 -4.82 9.63
C VAL A 152 -14.20 -5.82 8.49
N GLY A 153 -14.74 -5.51 7.31
CA GLY A 153 -14.56 -6.33 6.11
C GLY A 153 -13.09 -6.46 5.72
N SER A 154 -12.39 -5.33 5.57
CA SER A 154 -11.00 -5.32 5.13
C SER A 154 -10.07 -6.07 6.10
N VAL A 155 -10.17 -5.80 7.41
CA VAL A 155 -9.34 -6.46 8.42
C VAL A 155 -9.56 -7.99 8.42
N ARG A 156 -10.82 -8.44 8.30
CA ARG A 156 -11.13 -9.87 8.19
C ARG A 156 -10.61 -10.48 6.90
N LEU A 157 -10.74 -9.77 5.77
CA LEU A 157 -10.23 -10.24 4.49
C LEU A 157 -8.70 -10.43 4.53
N PHE A 158 -7.96 -9.44 5.05
CA PHE A 158 -6.50 -9.54 5.20
C PHE A 158 -6.10 -10.70 6.13
N HIS A 159 -6.80 -10.86 7.25
CA HIS A 159 -6.61 -12.02 8.14
C HIS A 159 -6.75 -13.35 7.37
N ARG A 160 -7.84 -13.53 6.63
CA ARG A 160 -8.08 -14.76 5.84
C ARG A 160 -7.06 -14.97 4.74
N LEU A 161 -6.67 -13.91 4.04
CA LEU A 161 -5.63 -14.00 3.01
C LEU A 161 -4.31 -14.47 3.60
N VAL A 162 -3.88 -13.88 4.73
CA VAL A 162 -2.64 -14.28 5.42
C VAL A 162 -2.72 -15.72 5.93
N GLU A 163 -3.84 -16.13 6.53
CA GLU A 163 -4.05 -17.50 7.01
C GLU A 163 -4.09 -18.55 5.89
N SER A 164 -4.56 -18.17 4.69
CA SER A 164 -4.63 -19.08 3.53
C SER A 164 -3.26 -19.53 3.02
N GLY A 165 -2.17 -18.96 3.55
CA GLY A 165 -0.82 -19.49 3.44
C GLY A 165 0.05 -18.81 2.37
N SER A 166 0.97 -19.59 1.80
CA SER A 166 2.16 -19.06 1.10
C SER A 166 1.89 -18.17 -0.13
N ARG A 167 0.66 -18.16 -0.65
CA ARG A 167 0.27 -17.36 -1.82
C ARG A 167 0.16 -15.87 -1.51
N PHE A 168 -0.30 -15.50 -0.31
CA PHE A 168 -0.55 -14.12 0.09
C PHE A 168 0.41 -13.71 1.20
N ARG A 169 1.57 -13.18 0.79
CA ARG A 169 2.61 -12.74 1.72
C ARG A 169 2.45 -11.25 1.93
N LEU A 170 1.87 -10.89 3.07
CA LEU A 170 1.66 -9.51 3.49
C LEU A 170 3.00 -8.82 3.73
N LEU A 171 3.18 -7.64 3.15
CA LEU A 171 4.40 -6.85 3.31
C LEU A 171 4.71 -6.59 4.79
N GLY A 172 5.92 -6.97 5.23
CA GLY A 172 6.40 -6.80 6.60
C GLY A 172 6.01 -7.92 7.57
N MET A 173 4.93 -8.67 7.31
CA MET A 173 4.53 -9.79 8.16
C MET A 173 5.61 -10.87 8.14
N ASP A 174 6.01 -11.34 9.32
CA ASP A 174 7.12 -12.28 9.50
C ASP A 174 8.42 -11.88 8.78
N GLY A 175 8.66 -10.57 8.68
CA GLY A 175 9.83 -10.02 7.99
C GLY A 175 9.78 -10.12 6.46
N THR A 176 8.59 -10.33 5.87
CA THR A 176 8.40 -10.40 4.42
C THR A 176 8.90 -9.11 3.75
N PRO A 177 9.98 -9.16 2.95
CA PRO A 177 10.50 -7.98 2.28
C PRO A 177 9.64 -7.59 1.07
N ALA A 178 9.72 -6.33 0.65
CA ALA A 178 9.02 -5.81 -0.54
C ALA A 178 9.23 -6.64 -1.81
N SER A 179 10.43 -7.21 -2.01
CA SER A 179 10.71 -8.06 -3.17
C SER A 179 9.93 -9.38 -3.20
N ASN A 180 9.40 -9.81 -2.06
CA ASN A 180 8.72 -11.09 -1.89
C ASN A 180 7.24 -10.93 -1.55
N ALA A 181 6.79 -9.72 -1.19
CA ALA A 181 5.40 -9.43 -0.89
C ALA A 181 4.51 -9.67 -2.11
N THR A 182 3.33 -10.25 -1.87
CA THR A 182 2.28 -10.49 -2.88
C THR A 182 0.94 -9.93 -2.42
N LEU A 183 0.88 -9.36 -1.22
CA LEU A 183 -0.28 -8.72 -0.64
C LEU A 183 0.18 -7.43 0.04
N ILE A 184 -0.49 -6.31 -0.30
CA ILE A 184 -0.21 -5.00 0.28
C ILE A 184 -1.52 -4.23 0.52
N GLU A 185 -1.49 -3.37 1.52
CA GLU A 185 -2.47 -2.31 1.68
C GLU A 185 -1.99 -1.06 0.94
N VAL A 186 -2.93 -0.38 0.30
CA VAL A 186 -2.74 0.91 -0.37
C VAL A 186 -3.82 1.88 0.06
N PHE A 187 -3.62 3.16 -0.22
CA PHE A 187 -4.65 4.19 -0.05
C PHE A 187 -4.63 5.12 -1.28
N PRO A 188 -5.48 4.86 -2.31
CA PRO A 188 -5.53 5.63 -3.56
C PRO A 188 -5.72 7.13 -3.35
N GLY A 189 -6.46 7.54 -2.32
CA GLY A 189 -6.61 8.96 -1.96
C GLY A 189 -5.28 9.67 -1.66
N GLY A 190 -4.30 8.95 -1.10
CA GLY A 190 -2.92 9.42 -0.97
C GLY A 190 -2.19 9.41 -2.31
N GLY A 191 -2.34 8.32 -3.09
CA GLY A 191 -1.68 8.14 -4.38
C GLY A 191 -2.05 9.25 -5.36
N TRP A 192 -3.33 9.63 -5.43
CA TRP A 192 -3.79 10.76 -6.23
C TRP A 192 -3.13 12.08 -5.87
N LYS A 193 -2.93 12.37 -4.57
CA LYS A 193 -2.27 13.60 -4.13
C LYS A 193 -0.79 13.63 -4.53
N VAL A 194 -0.13 12.47 -4.50
CA VAL A 194 1.27 12.34 -4.93
C VAL A 194 1.38 12.60 -6.43
N VAL A 195 0.57 11.91 -7.24
CA VAL A 195 0.70 12.02 -8.72
C VAL A 195 0.17 13.35 -9.27
N SER A 196 -0.74 14.03 -8.54
CA SER A 196 -1.17 15.39 -8.90
C SER A 196 -0.21 16.48 -8.40
N ASN A 197 0.91 16.09 -7.77
CA ASN A 197 1.88 16.99 -7.14
C ASN A 197 1.20 18.01 -6.18
N GLY A 198 0.27 17.52 -5.36
CA GLY A 198 -0.51 18.33 -4.43
C GLY A 198 -1.62 19.18 -5.06
N THR A 199 -1.75 19.20 -6.39
CA THR A 199 -2.85 19.90 -7.07
C THR A 199 -4.18 19.27 -6.68
N LYS A 200 -5.13 20.10 -6.23
CA LYS A 200 -6.46 19.65 -5.84
C LYS A 200 -7.24 19.20 -7.08
N LEU A 201 -7.53 17.91 -7.17
CA LEU A 201 -8.38 17.35 -8.20
C LEU A 201 -9.86 17.69 -7.96
N PRO A 202 -10.68 17.75 -9.03
CA PRO A 202 -12.13 17.80 -8.88
C PRO A 202 -12.64 16.56 -8.12
N SER A 203 -13.85 16.68 -7.58
CA SER A 203 -14.51 15.59 -6.86
C SER A 203 -14.57 14.33 -7.71
N LYS A 204 -14.14 13.18 -7.17
CA LYS A 204 -14.15 11.90 -7.91
C LYS A 204 -15.56 11.48 -8.38
N ARG A 205 -16.60 12.00 -7.73
CA ARG A 205 -18.00 11.71 -8.07
C ARG A 205 -18.52 12.48 -9.30
N THR A 206 -17.81 13.51 -9.78
CA THR A 206 -18.19 14.25 -10.99
C THR A 206 -17.52 13.68 -12.22
N LEU A 207 -18.10 13.91 -13.41
CA LEU A 207 -17.50 13.48 -14.68
C LEU A 207 -16.09 14.05 -14.85
N ASP A 208 -15.91 15.35 -14.64
CA ASP A 208 -14.61 16.03 -14.73
C ASP A 208 -13.57 15.42 -13.79
N GLY A 209 -13.96 15.02 -12.57
CA GLY A 209 -13.05 14.41 -11.61
C GLY A 209 -12.63 13.00 -12.00
N ARG A 210 -13.48 12.26 -12.72
CA ARG A 210 -13.13 10.95 -13.29
C ARG A 210 -12.25 11.10 -14.52
N HIS A 211 -12.55 12.05 -15.41
CA HIS A 211 -11.70 12.37 -16.56
C HIS A 211 -10.31 12.80 -16.12
N ALA A 212 -10.18 13.73 -15.17
CA ALA A 212 -8.87 14.17 -14.67
C ALA A 212 -8.03 13.03 -14.07
N ARG A 213 -8.68 12.05 -13.41
CA ARG A 213 -8.00 10.86 -12.87
C ARG A 213 -7.59 9.88 -13.96
N ALA A 214 -8.43 9.67 -14.96
CA ALA A 214 -8.11 8.84 -16.13
C ALA A 214 -6.95 9.44 -16.93
N GLU A 215 -6.96 10.76 -17.16
CA GLU A 215 -5.86 11.48 -17.82
C GLU A 215 -4.56 11.38 -17.02
N LEU A 216 -4.61 11.50 -15.69
CA LEU A 216 -3.44 11.28 -14.84
C LEU A 216 -2.90 9.86 -14.98
N LEU A 217 -3.74 8.83 -14.91
CA LEU A 217 -3.30 7.44 -15.11
C LEU A 217 -2.67 7.24 -16.50
N ALA A 218 -3.28 7.79 -17.54
CA ALA A 218 -2.71 7.76 -18.89
C ALA A 218 -1.35 8.47 -18.97
N GLY A 219 -1.20 9.63 -18.32
CA GLY A 219 0.07 10.35 -18.19
C GLY A 219 1.15 9.57 -17.41
N LEU A 220 0.74 8.62 -16.56
CA LEU A 220 1.63 7.69 -15.87
C LEU A 220 1.95 6.43 -16.69
N GLY A 221 1.49 6.37 -17.95
CA GLY A 221 1.69 5.27 -18.89
C GLY A 221 0.68 4.13 -18.78
N VAL A 222 -0.37 4.27 -17.95
CA VAL A 222 -1.42 3.25 -17.84
C VAL A 222 -2.32 3.29 -19.06
N GLN A 223 -2.41 2.17 -19.77
CA GLN A 223 -3.29 2.01 -20.92
C GLN A 223 -4.66 1.54 -20.44
N LEU A 224 -5.57 2.48 -20.25
CA LEU A 224 -6.96 2.21 -19.90
C LEU A 224 -7.72 1.66 -21.14
N PRO A 225 -8.71 0.77 -20.96
CA PRO A 225 -9.53 0.29 -22.07
C PRO A 225 -10.32 1.45 -22.70
N SER A 226 -10.62 1.35 -24.00
CA SER A 226 -11.43 2.36 -24.69
C SER A 226 -12.90 2.24 -24.24
N GLU A 227 -13.26 3.00 -23.21
CA GLU A 227 -14.63 3.10 -22.68
C GLU A 227 -15.06 4.56 -22.60
N ASP A 228 -16.37 4.82 -22.75
CA ASP A 228 -16.91 6.18 -22.75
C ASP A 228 -16.84 6.85 -21.37
N SER A 229 -16.85 6.06 -20.28
CA SER A 229 -16.69 6.59 -18.92
C SER A 229 -16.35 5.53 -17.89
N PHE A 230 -15.32 5.78 -17.07
CA PHE A 230 -15.00 4.97 -15.88
C PHE A 230 -15.79 5.43 -14.66
N THR A 231 -15.99 4.54 -13.69
CA THR A 231 -16.44 4.88 -12.32
C THR A 231 -15.26 5.38 -11.47
N ASP A 232 -15.54 6.04 -10.35
CA ASP A 232 -14.49 6.45 -9.43
C ASP A 232 -13.82 5.26 -8.73
N ASP A 233 -14.58 4.21 -8.45
CA ASP A 233 -14.08 2.98 -7.84
C ASP A 233 -13.16 2.19 -8.79
N GLN A 234 -13.47 2.13 -10.10
CA GLN A 234 -12.57 1.58 -11.12
C GLN A 234 -11.23 2.35 -11.15
N LEU A 235 -11.28 3.67 -11.11
CA LEU A 235 -10.07 4.51 -11.15
C LEU A 235 -9.24 4.36 -9.86
N ASP A 236 -9.87 4.26 -8.69
CA ASP A 236 -9.20 3.99 -7.42
C ASP A 236 -8.55 2.58 -7.43
N ALA A 237 -9.23 1.58 -8.00
CA ALA A 237 -8.66 0.24 -8.21
C ALA A 237 -7.46 0.27 -9.18
N ALA A 238 -7.51 1.06 -10.26
CA ALA A 238 -6.36 1.23 -11.16
C ALA A 238 -5.17 1.91 -10.46
N MET A 239 -5.41 2.93 -9.64
CA MET A 239 -4.37 3.57 -8.82
C MET A 239 -3.76 2.59 -7.81
N ALA A 240 -4.58 1.73 -7.18
CA ALA A 240 -4.11 0.65 -6.31
C ALA A 240 -3.18 -0.32 -7.05
N ALA A 241 -3.59 -0.78 -8.24
CA ALA A 241 -2.81 -1.69 -9.07
C ALA A 241 -1.49 -1.03 -9.56
N TRP A 242 -1.53 0.24 -9.96
CA TRP A 242 -0.34 0.99 -10.35
C TRP A 242 0.62 1.22 -9.16
N THR A 243 0.09 1.43 -7.95
CA THR A 243 0.90 1.51 -6.72
C THR A 243 1.63 0.20 -6.44
N ALA A 244 0.98 -0.95 -6.68
CA ALA A 244 1.65 -2.25 -6.62
C ALA A 244 2.76 -2.41 -7.67
N TYR A 245 2.57 -1.91 -8.89
CA TYR A 245 3.63 -1.82 -9.89
C TYR A 245 4.80 -0.97 -9.40
N LYS A 246 4.53 0.21 -8.82
CA LYS A 246 5.55 1.10 -8.24
C LYS A 246 6.33 0.44 -7.10
N LEU A 247 5.68 -0.34 -6.24
CA LEU A 247 6.39 -1.15 -5.25
C LEU A 247 7.36 -2.14 -5.91
N TRP A 248 6.91 -2.83 -6.96
CA TRP A 248 7.72 -3.82 -7.66
C TRP A 248 8.95 -3.21 -8.34
N VAL A 249 8.80 -2.06 -9.01
CA VAL A 249 9.93 -1.32 -9.59
C VAL A 249 10.69 -0.49 -8.55
N GLY A 250 10.30 -0.53 -7.27
CA GLY A 250 11.04 0.12 -6.20
C GLY A 250 10.93 1.64 -6.18
N GLU A 251 9.81 2.16 -6.65
CA GLU A 251 9.43 3.57 -6.73
C GLU A 251 8.20 3.86 -5.85
N ALA A 252 8.08 3.13 -4.75
CA ALA A 252 7.05 3.32 -3.74
C ALA A 252 7.67 3.65 -2.39
N VAL A 253 6.93 4.37 -1.57
CA VAL A 253 7.21 4.56 -0.14
C VAL A 253 6.31 3.64 0.69
N ILE A 254 6.82 3.22 1.83
CA ILE A 254 6.17 2.29 2.75
C ILE A 254 5.99 3.04 4.07
N GLU A 255 4.75 3.39 4.40
CA GLU A 255 4.43 4.23 5.56
C GLU A 255 3.83 3.43 6.71
N GLY A 256 4.27 3.72 7.93
CA GLY A 256 3.72 3.16 9.17
C GLY A 256 4.65 2.18 9.89
N GLU A 257 4.05 1.38 10.76
CA GLU A 257 4.72 0.30 11.48
C GLU A 257 4.44 -1.05 10.82
N GLY A 258 5.40 -1.97 10.93
CA GLY A 258 5.26 -3.31 10.37
C GLY A 258 4.10 -4.08 11.01
N PRO A 259 3.34 -4.87 10.22
CA PRO A 259 2.23 -5.64 10.77
C PRO A 259 2.75 -6.73 11.70
N ARG A 260 2.00 -6.99 12.77
CA ARG A 260 2.30 -8.06 13.74
C ARG A 260 1.04 -8.86 14.06
N TRP A 261 1.20 -10.16 14.25
CA TRP A 261 0.09 -11.02 14.67
C TRP A 261 -0.18 -10.85 16.17
N ASP A 262 -1.43 -10.56 16.51
CA ASP A 262 -1.95 -10.63 17.88
C ASP A 262 -2.66 -11.96 18.05
N THR A 263 -1.95 -12.93 18.61
CA THR A 263 -2.44 -14.31 18.79
C THR A 263 -3.67 -14.39 19.70
N GLU A 264 -3.76 -13.52 20.71
CA GLU A 264 -4.88 -13.54 21.65
C GLU A 264 -6.16 -13.02 21.00
N ALA A 265 -6.06 -11.91 20.27
CA ALA A 265 -7.20 -11.32 19.60
C ALA A 265 -7.51 -11.92 18.22
N GLY A 266 -6.60 -12.72 17.64
CA GLY A 266 -6.75 -13.30 16.31
C GLY A 266 -6.82 -12.23 15.21
N VAL A 267 -6.00 -11.19 15.32
CA VAL A 267 -6.01 -10.05 14.37
C VAL A 267 -4.60 -9.58 14.05
N ILE A 268 -4.47 -8.88 12.93
CA ILE A 268 -3.25 -8.15 12.58
C ILE A 268 -3.28 -6.79 13.27
N ARG A 269 -2.16 -6.40 13.88
CA ARG A 269 -1.93 -5.07 14.46
C ARG A 269 -1.00 -4.27 13.58
N GLU A 270 -1.26 -2.98 13.49
CA GLU A 270 -0.57 -2.04 12.61
C GLU A 270 -0.54 -2.56 11.16
N GLY A 271 0.49 -2.20 10.40
CA GLY A 271 0.62 -2.56 9.00
C GLY A 271 0.97 -1.36 8.14
N TYR A 272 1.71 -1.62 7.08
CA TYR A 272 2.16 -0.60 6.16
C TYR A 272 1.09 -0.19 5.16
N VAL A 273 0.98 1.10 4.89
CA VAL A 273 0.31 1.61 3.69
C VAL A 273 1.39 1.90 2.65
N VAL A 274 1.25 1.32 1.46
CA VAL A 274 2.13 1.59 0.33
C VAL A 274 1.58 2.76 -0.48
N GLN A 275 2.45 3.71 -0.83
CA GLN A 275 2.15 4.87 -1.66
C GLN A 275 3.18 4.97 -2.78
N PRO A 276 2.84 5.53 -3.96
CA PRO A 276 3.86 5.89 -4.94
C PRO A 276 4.82 6.91 -4.34
N ALA A 277 6.10 6.83 -4.71
CA ALA A 277 7.06 7.85 -4.34
C ALA A 277 6.74 9.16 -5.09
N PRO A 278 6.93 10.34 -4.46
CA PRO A 278 6.86 11.60 -5.19
C PRO A 278 7.90 11.59 -6.32
N ALA A 279 7.58 12.26 -7.42
CA ALA A 279 8.56 12.51 -8.46
C ALA A 279 9.77 13.20 -7.80
N PRO A 280 11.01 12.83 -8.17
CA PRO A 280 12.17 13.56 -7.68
C PRO A 280 11.97 15.04 -8.03
N GLU A 281 12.13 15.91 -7.04
CA GLU A 281 12.17 17.35 -7.30
C GLU A 281 13.21 17.55 -8.41
N ALA A 282 12.83 18.24 -9.48
CA ALA A 282 13.78 18.59 -10.52
C ALA A 282 14.82 19.49 -9.87
N GLU A 283 15.95 18.90 -9.42
CA GLU A 283 17.06 19.63 -8.82
C GLU A 283 17.36 20.83 -9.72
N GLY A 284 17.21 22.02 -9.15
CA GLY A 284 16.95 23.26 -9.88
C GLY A 284 17.83 23.43 -11.11
N ALA A 285 17.19 23.62 -12.26
CA ALA A 285 17.77 24.24 -13.44
C ALA A 285 18.12 25.74 -13.20
N GLU A 286 18.44 26.14 -11.97
CA GLU A 286 18.81 27.50 -11.58
C GLU A 286 20.32 27.78 -11.73
N GLY A 287 21.12 26.82 -12.24
CA GLY A 287 22.57 26.98 -12.35
C GLY A 287 23.13 27.47 -13.69
N MET A 288 22.33 27.64 -14.75
CA MET A 288 22.86 27.83 -16.12
C MET A 288 22.54 29.18 -16.80
N ALA A 289 22.22 30.23 -16.02
CA ALA A 289 22.01 31.58 -16.53
C ALA A 289 23.06 32.60 -16.02
N ALA A 290 24.31 32.16 -15.81
CA ALA A 290 25.43 33.05 -15.52
C ALA A 290 26.74 32.53 -16.11
N ALA A 291 26.94 32.71 -17.42
CA ALA A 291 28.25 32.80 -18.08
C ALA A 291 28.10 33.49 -19.44
#